data_AF-A0A3B8U121-F1
#
_entry.id   AF-A0A3B8U121-F1
#
_cell.length_a   1.000
_cell.length_b   1.000
_cell.length_c   1.000
_cell.angle_alpha   90.00
_cell.angle_beta   90.00
_cell.angle_gamma   90.00
#
_symmetry.space_group_name_H-M   'P 1'
#
loop_
_entity.id
_entity.type
_entity.pdbx_description
1 polymer ?
#
loop_
_entity_poly.entity_id
_entity_poly.type
_entity_poly.pdbx_seq_one_letter_code
_entity_poly.pdbx_strand_id
1 'polypeptide(L)'
;MGNVLDLNDSINQESQFVDVPEGEYDARVDHVEAGYCQWANEYNGNPMRSVFLNLSMPDGSEAQLRDDLVLNSDFEWKLSQLFLGTGQKKKGEPLPNLGRALNELPGLTCRIRVKKTQGKGDKADKTYTNITYLEKKPAANKWGGGF
;
A
#
# COMPACT_ATOMS: atom_id res chain seq x y z
N MET A 1 10.25 -17.70 13.99
CA MET A 1 9.00 -17.67 14.78
C MET A 1 9.12 -16.49 15.73
N GLY A 2 8.19 -15.52 15.68
CA GLY A 2 8.20 -14.37 16.60
C GLY A 2 7.68 -14.79 17.98
N ASN A 3 8.33 -14.32 19.04
CA ASN A 3 7.94 -14.63 20.42
C ASN A 3 6.71 -13.81 20.85
N VAL A 4 5.88 -14.40 21.72
CA VAL A 4 4.83 -13.70 22.44
C VAL A 4 5.50 -12.78 23.47
N LEU A 5 5.20 -11.48 23.43
CA LEU A 5 5.71 -10.50 24.39
C LEU A 5 4.91 -10.60 25.70
N ASP A 6 5.61 -10.64 26.85
CA ASP A 6 5.00 -10.56 28.19
C ASP A 6 4.71 -9.08 28.57
N LEU A 7 3.84 -8.84 29.56
CA LEU A 7 3.52 -7.46 30.00
C LEU A 7 4.74 -6.69 30.56
N ASN A 8 5.81 -7.40 30.91
CA ASN A 8 7.07 -6.82 31.40
C ASN A 8 8.17 -6.76 30.32
N ASP A 9 7.88 -7.11 29.08
CA ASP A 9 8.88 -7.07 28.00
C ASP A 9 9.20 -5.63 27.57
N SER A 10 10.48 -5.39 27.34
CA SER A 10 10.97 -4.12 26.80
C SER A 10 10.65 -4.05 25.31
N ILE A 11 9.64 -3.27 24.95
CA ILE A 11 9.26 -3.01 23.56
C ILE A 11 10.31 -2.08 22.93
N ASN A 12 11.04 -2.58 21.92
CA ASN A 12 12.08 -1.82 21.21
C ASN A 12 11.82 -1.68 19.70
N GLN A 13 10.63 -2.08 19.22
CA GLN A 13 10.20 -1.76 17.86
C GLN A 13 9.55 -0.37 17.87
N GLU A 14 10.35 0.67 17.67
CA GLU A 14 9.83 1.96 17.25
C GLU A 14 9.25 1.77 15.84
N SER A 15 7.92 1.83 15.73
CA SER A 15 7.30 1.93 14.42
C SER A 15 7.72 3.27 13.82
N GLN A 16 8.63 3.23 12.85
CA GLN A 16 8.97 4.38 12.01
C GLN A 16 7.81 4.65 11.06
N PHE A 17 6.64 5.01 11.60
CA PHE A 17 5.59 5.63 10.81
C PHE A 17 6.06 7.04 10.52
N VAL A 18 6.79 7.20 9.40
CA VAL A 18 7.09 8.52 8.87
C VAL A 18 5.73 9.15 8.52
N ASP A 19 5.43 10.27 9.15
CA ASP A 19 4.19 11.01 8.90
C ASP A 19 4.30 11.70 7.53
N VAL A 20 3.87 10.99 6.49
CA VAL A 20 3.91 11.49 5.11
C VAL A 20 2.82 12.57 4.94
N PRO A 21 3.14 13.78 4.47
CA PRO A 21 2.13 14.81 4.26
C PRO A 21 1.15 14.41 3.15
N GLU A 22 -0.07 14.93 3.20
CA GLU A 22 -1.06 14.69 2.14
C GLU A 22 -0.54 15.19 0.80
N GLY A 23 -0.57 14.33 -0.22
CA GLY A 23 0.04 14.63 -1.50
C GLY A 23 -0.01 13.47 -2.47
N GLU A 24 0.45 13.72 -3.68
CA GLU A 24 0.70 12.70 -4.69
C GLU A 24 2.21 12.47 -4.79
N TYR A 25 2.62 11.22 -4.66
CA TYR A 25 4.03 10.83 -4.66
C TYR A 25 4.22 9.66 -5.62
N ASP A 26 5.38 9.63 -6.27
CA ASP A 26 5.85 8.44 -6.96
C ASP A 26 6.43 7.50 -5.89
N ALA A 27 5.92 6.27 -5.87
CA ALA A 27 6.33 5.22 -4.96
C ALA A 27 6.88 4.02 -5.72
N ARG A 28 7.80 3.30 -5.10
CA ARG A 28 8.33 2.03 -5.59
C ARG A 28 8.02 0.95 -4.57
N VAL A 29 7.47 -0.17 -5.02
CA VAL A 29 7.31 -1.33 -4.15
C VAL A 29 8.68 -1.91 -3.85
N ASP A 30 9.04 -1.97 -2.58
CA ASP A 30 10.30 -2.52 -2.09
C ASP A 30 10.18 -4.04 -1.97
N HIS A 31 9.28 -4.50 -1.10
CA HIS A 31 8.99 -5.90 -0.89
C HIS A 31 7.54 -6.11 -0.40
N VAL A 32 7.11 -7.37 -0.41
CA VAL A 32 5.78 -7.78 0.04
C VAL A 32 5.94 -8.90 1.05
N GLU A 33 5.36 -8.72 2.23
CA GLU A 33 5.35 -9.74 3.28
C GLU A 33 4.01 -10.45 3.36
N ALA A 34 4.05 -11.75 3.60
CA ALA A 34 2.88 -12.54 3.91
C ALA A 34 2.57 -12.45 5.40
N GLY A 35 1.34 -12.07 5.75
CA GLY A 35 0.90 -11.96 7.12
C GLY A 35 -0.55 -12.37 7.31
N TYR A 36 -1.06 -12.11 8.50
CA TYR A 36 -2.47 -12.28 8.85
C TYR A 36 -2.99 -10.98 9.44
N CYS A 37 -4.23 -10.65 9.15
CA CYS A 37 -4.89 -9.49 9.71
C CYS A 37 -5.05 -9.68 11.23
N GLN A 38 -4.60 -8.71 12.02
CA GLN A 38 -4.72 -8.71 13.49
C GLN A 38 -5.68 -7.62 13.98
N TRP A 39 -6.57 -7.15 13.12
CA TRP A 39 -7.53 -6.10 13.48
C TRP A 39 -8.55 -6.65 14.48
N ALA A 40 -8.97 -5.82 15.43
CA ALA A 40 -10.02 -6.17 16.39
C ALA A 40 -11.42 -6.07 15.74
N ASN A 41 -11.64 -6.81 14.65
CA ASN A 41 -12.89 -6.86 13.89
C ASN A 41 -13.10 -8.26 13.27
N GLU A 42 -14.16 -8.41 12.48
CA GLU A 42 -14.55 -9.65 11.82
C GLU A 42 -13.53 -10.17 10.79
N TYR A 43 -12.53 -9.37 10.41
CA TYR A 43 -11.48 -9.76 9.46
C TYR A 43 -10.23 -10.33 10.14
N ASN A 44 -10.21 -10.39 11.48
CA ASN A 44 -9.10 -10.97 12.24
C ASN A 44 -8.81 -12.41 11.78
N GLY A 45 -7.53 -12.73 11.58
CA GLY A 45 -7.10 -14.04 11.10
C GLY A 45 -7.18 -14.23 9.59
N ASN A 46 -7.75 -13.28 8.83
CA ASN A 46 -7.74 -13.37 7.37
C ASN A 46 -6.32 -13.23 6.81
N PRO A 47 -5.97 -13.95 5.74
CA PRO A 47 -4.67 -13.81 5.09
C PRO A 47 -4.47 -12.38 4.57
N MET A 48 -3.26 -11.86 4.74
CA MET A 48 -2.91 -10.47 4.43
C MET A 48 -1.58 -10.41 3.68
N ARG A 49 -1.41 -9.33 2.92
CA ARG A 49 -0.15 -8.97 2.27
C ARG A 49 0.22 -7.55 2.68
N SER A 50 1.34 -7.42 3.37
CA SER A 50 1.90 -6.12 3.76
C SER A 50 2.83 -5.67 2.65
N VAL A 51 2.45 -4.61 1.94
CA VAL A 51 3.22 -4.04 0.84
C VAL A 51 4.04 -2.87 1.37
N PHE A 52 5.36 -2.93 1.24
CA PHE A 52 6.26 -1.86 1.63
C PHE A 52 6.58 -1.01 0.39
N LEU A 53 6.30 0.28 0.48
CA LEU A 53 6.42 1.26 -0.58
C LEU A 53 7.46 2.30 -0.18
N ASN A 54 8.50 2.47 -0.97
CA ASN A 54 9.44 3.57 -0.81
C ASN A 54 8.93 4.76 -1.66
N LEU A 55 8.51 5.82 -0.98
CA LEU A 55 8.09 7.09 -1.54
C LEU A 55 9.31 7.96 -1.85
N SER A 56 9.33 8.57 -3.03
CA SER A 56 10.26 9.67 -3.32
C SER A 56 9.62 11.00 -2.92
N MET A 57 10.12 11.62 -1.85
CA MET A 57 9.66 12.93 -1.42
C MET A 57 10.20 14.05 -2.32
N PRO A 58 9.50 15.20 -2.43
CA PRO A 58 9.98 16.36 -3.19
C PRO A 58 11.34 16.90 -2.72
N ASP A 59 11.66 16.68 -1.43
CA ASP A 59 12.92 17.10 -0.79
C ASP A 59 14.10 16.16 -1.11
N GLY A 60 13.88 15.12 -1.91
CA GLY A 60 14.89 14.12 -2.26
C GLY A 60 15.11 13.04 -1.19
N SER A 61 14.39 13.10 -0.07
CA SER A 61 14.34 12.04 0.93
C SER A 61 13.45 10.88 0.48
N GLU A 62 13.78 9.66 0.92
CA GLU A 62 12.93 8.48 0.72
C GLU A 62 12.18 8.19 2.02
N ALA A 63 10.87 7.98 1.93
CA ALA A 63 10.04 7.58 3.07
C ALA A 63 9.45 6.20 2.82
N GLN A 64 9.54 5.31 3.81
CA GLN A 64 8.93 3.99 3.70
C GLN A 64 7.50 4.03 4.24
N LEU A 65 6.57 3.53 3.44
CA LEU A 65 5.16 3.42 3.75
C LEU A 65 4.75 1.96 3.69
N ARG A 66 4.08 1.49 4.74
CA ARG A 66 3.51 0.15 4.80
C ARG A 66 2.02 0.22 4.51
N ASP A 67 1.57 -0.56 3.54
CA ASP A 67 0.15 -0.73 3.25
C ASP A 67 -0.25 -2.20 3.44
N ASP A 68 -1.14 -2.44 4.40
CA ASP A 68 -1.66 -3.77 4.70
C ASP A 68 -2.91 -4.06 3.85
N LEU A 69 -2.86 -5.14 3.08
CA LEU A 69 -3.92 -5.56 2.16
C LEU A 69 -4.48 -6.91 2.59
N VAL A 70 -5.71 -6.90 3.09
CA VAL A 70 -6.42 -8.12 3.47
C VAL A 70 -6.94 -8.82 2.21
N LEU A 71 -6.65 -10.12 2.10
CA LEU A 71 -7.09 -10.94 0.97
C LEU A 71 -8.52 -11.43 1.21
N ASN A 72 -9.49 -10.52 1.11
CA ASN A 72 -10.91 -10.78 1.26
C ASN A 72 -11.69 -10.00 0.19
N SER A 73 -12.83 -10.55 -0.26
CA SER A 73 -13.71 -9.95 -1.27
C SER A 73 -14.15 -8.52 -0.93
N ASP A 74 -14.36 -8.20 0.35
CA ASP A 74 -14.74 -6.85 0.78
C ASP A 74 -13.62 -5.81 0.52
N PHE A 75 -12.38 -6.28 0.37
CA PHE A 75 -11.19 -5.47 0.05
C PHE A 75 -10.69 -5.66 -1.38
N GLU A 76 -11.47 -6.33 -2.24
CA GLU A 76 -11.10 -6.55 -3.65
C GLU A 76 -10.91 -5.23 -4.41
N TRP A 77 -11.67 -4.19 -4.04
CA TRP A 77 -11.53 -2.85 -4.61
C TRP A 77 -10.13 -2.27 -4.36
N LYS A 78 -9.56 -2.50 -3.16
CA LYS A 78 -8.23 -1.99 -2.78
C LYS A 78 -7.13 -2.77 -3.48
N LEU A 79 -7.27 -4.10 -3.57
CA LEU A 79 -6.38 -4.96 -4.36
C LEU A 79 -6.40 -4.53 -5.83
N SER A 80 -7.58 -4.31 -6.41
CA SER A 80 -7.72 -3.83 -7.78
C SER A 80 -7.05 -2.48 -8.00
N GLN A 81 -7.19 -1.54 -7.06
CA GLN A 81 -6.50 -0.25 -7.11
C GLN A 81 -4.97 -0.41 -7.15
N LEU A 82 -4.39 -1.26 -6.30
CA LEU A 82 -2.96 -1.55 -6.31
C LEU A 82 -2.51 -2.04 -7.69
N PHE A 83 -3.16 -3.07 -8.24
CA PHE A 83 -2.74 -3.66 -9.52
C PHE A 83 -2.96 -2.73 -10.72
N LEU A 84 -3.99 -1.87 -10.67
CA LEU A 84 -4.16 -0.81 -11.66
C LEU A 84 -3.06 0.26 -11.54
N GLY A 85 -2.64 0.57 -10.31
CA GLY A 85 -1.59 1.55 -10.05
C GLY A 85 -0.18 1.07 -10.38
N THR A 86 0.11 -0.22 -10.22
CA THR A 86 1.39 -0.84 -10.63
C THR A 86 1.42 -1.18 -12.13
N GLY A 87 0.27 -1.21 -12.78
CA GLY A 87 0.11 -1.54 -14.20
C GLY A 87 0.06 -3.03 -14.52
N GLN A 88 -0.08 -3.89 -13.51
CA GLN A 88 -0.28 -5.33 -13.69
C GLN A 88 -1.71 -5.69 -14.10
N LYS A 89 -2.68 -4.82 -13.82
CA LYS A 89 -4.09 -4.95 -14.23
C LYS A 89 -4.45 -3.83 -15.19
N LYS A 90 -5.23 -4.15 -16.22
CA LYS A 90 -5.88 -3.15 -17.09
C LYS A 90 -7.31 -2.91 -16.61
N LYS A 91 -7.78 -1.69 -16.78
CA LYS A 91 -9.16 -1.32 -16.43
C LYS A 91 -10.15 -2.11 -17.28
N GLY A 92 -11.03 -2.87 -16.63
CA GLY A 92 -12.03 -3.70 -17.29
C GLY A 92 -11.60 -5.15 -17.55
N GLU A 93 -10.33 -5.51 -17.32
CA GLU A 93 -9.90 -6.91 -17.39
C GLU A 93 -9.77 -7.52 -15.99
N PRO A 94 -10.24 -8.77 -15.78
CA PRO A 94 -10.00 -9.48 -14.54
C PRO A 94 -8.51 -9.75 -14.36
N LEU A 95 -8.02 -9.69 -13.12
CA LEU A 95 -6.65 -10.07 -12.82
C LEU A 95 -6.53 -11.59 -13.00
N PRO A 96 -5.68 -12.10 -13.91
CA PRO A 96 -5.68 -13.52 -14.24
C PRO A 96 -5.15 -14.40 -13.09
N ASN A 97 -4.25 -13.87 -12.25
CA ASN A 97 -3.73 -14.60 -11.10
C ASN A 97 -3.22 -13.65 -10.00
N LEU A 98 -3.93 -13.61 -8.87
CA LEU A 98 -3.60 -12.77 -7.71
C LEU A 98 -2.24 -13.13 -7.10
N GLY A 99 -1.94 -14.42 -6.95
CA GLY A 99 -0.69 -14.87 -6.33
C GLY A 99 0.55 -14.48 -7.16
N ARG A 100 0.47 -14.65 -8.48
CA ARG A 100 1.54 -14.24 -9.40
C ARG A 100 1.73 -12.71 -9.37
N ALA A 101 0.64 -11.96 -9.46
CA ALA A 101 0.67 -10.50 -9.45
C ALA A 101 1.37 -9.97 -8.17
N LEU A 102 0.99 -10.50 -7.00
CA LEU A 102 1.62 -10.16 -5.72
C LEU A 102 3.14 -10.43 -5.69
N ASN A 103 3.58 -11.55 -6.25
CA ASN A 103 5.01 -11.90 -6.29
C ASN A 103 5.81 -11.02 -7.28
N GLU A 104 5.15 -10.48 -8.29
CA GLU A 104 5.75 -9.58 -9.29
C GLU A 104 5.65 -8.09 -8.86
N LEU A 105 5.07 -7.78 -7.70
CA LEU A 105 4.99 -6.40 -7.19
C LEU A 105 6.36 -5.79 -6.86
N PRO A 106 7.31 -6.48 -6.20
CA PRO A 106 8.60 -5.91 -5.83
C PRO A 106 9.34 -5.32 -7.03
N GLY A 107 9.80 -4.08 -6.89
CA GLY A 107 10.49 -3.34 -7.93
C GLY A 107 9.59 -2.53 -8.88
N LEU A 108 8.27 -2.73 -8.86
CA LEU A 108 7.34 -1.91 -9.64
C LEU A 108 7.20 -0.51 -9.06
N THR A 109 7.03 0.46 -9.95
CA THR A 109 6.72 1.84 -9.59
C THR A 109 5.24 2.12 -9.81
N CYS A 110 4.65 2.84 -8.86
CA CYS A 110 3.26 3.29 -8.89
C CYS A 110 3.17 4.71 -8.37
N ARG A 111 2.05 5.37 -8.67
CA ARG A 111 1.73 6.68 -8.07
C ARG A 111 0.75 6.45 -6.95
N ILE A 112 1.05 7.00 -5.79
CA ILE A 112 0.14 6.92 -4.65
C ILE A 112 -0.25 8.31 -4.22
N ARG A 113 -1.52 8.43 -3.84
CA ARG A 113 -2.06 9.61 -3.21
C ARG A 113 -2.30 9.30 -1.75
N VAL A 114 -1.61 10.05 -0.90
CA VAL A 114 -1.77 9.98 0.54
C VAL A 114 -2.84 11.00 0.94
N LYS A 115 -3.91 10.52 1.57
CA LYS A 115 -4.95 11.36 2.19
C LYS A 115 -5.03 11.04 3.66
N LYS A 116 -5.05 12.06 4.50
CA LYS A 116 -5.32 11.98 5.92
C LYS A 116 -6.81 12.20 6.13
N THR A 117 -7.45 11.28 6.81
CA THR A 117 -8.87 11.41 7.15
C THR A 117 -8.99 11.41 8.65
N GLN A 118 -9.63 12.44 9.19
CA GLN A 118 -9.95 12.49 10.61
C GLN A 118 -11.02 11.45 10.93
N GLY A 119 -10.85 10.73 12.04
CA GLY A 119 -11.87 9.85 12.56
C GLY A 119 -13.17 10.61 12.83
N LYS A 120 -14.31 9.95 12.64
CA LYS A 120 -15.63 10.51 12.94
C LYS A 120 -16.11 9.99 14.30
N GLY A 121 -16.76 10.84 15.09
CA GLY A 121 -17.33 10.47 16.40
C GLY A 121 -16.29 10.40 17.53
N ASP A 122 -16.38 9.37 18.37
CA ASP A 122 -15.54 9.14 19.58
C ASP A 122 -14.02 8.97 19.30
N LYS A 123 -13.62 8.99 18.02
CA LYS A 123 -12.23 8.84 17.54
C LYS A 123 -11.74 10.06 16.75
N ALA A 124 -12.30 11.24 17.01
CA ALA A 124 -11.96 12.49 16.30
C ALA A 124 -10.46 12.83 16.35
N ASP A 125 -9.77 12.48 17.43
CA ASP A 125 -8.33 12.68 17.59
C ASP A 125 -7.46 11.71 16.77
N LYS A 126 -8.03 10.65 16.17
CA LYS A 126 -7.28 9.70 15.35
C LYS A 126 -7.30 10.15 13.89
N THR A 127 -6.12 10.48 13.38
CA THR A 127 -5.90 10.70 11.95
C THR A 127 -5.51 9.38 11.30
N TYR A 128 -6.24 8.99 10.26
CA TYR A 128 -5.96 7.78 9.47
C TYR A 128 -5.31 8.16 8.15
N THR A 129 -4.19 7.53 7.84
CA THR A 129 -3.51 7.68 6.55
C THR A 129 -4.14 6.70 5.56
N ASN A 130 -4.96 7.22 4.65
CA ASN A 130 -5.56 6.47 3.56
C ASN A 130 -4.69 6.60 2.31
N ILE A 131 -4.24 5.46 1.81
CA ILE A 131 -3.41 5.35 0.61
C ILE A 131 -4.32 5.01 -0.55
N THR A 132 -4.27 5.80 -1.62
CA THR A 132 -4.97 5.52 -2.86
C THR A 132 -3.96 5.33 -3.98
N TYR A 133 -3.96 4.17 -4.60
CA TYR A 133 -3.14 3.91 -5.79
C TYR A 133 -3.79 4.60 -7.00
N LEU A 134 -3.06 5.52 -7.61
CA LEU A 134 -3.47 6.18 -8.85
C LEU A 134 -3.09 5.30 -10.03
N GLU A 135 -3.96 5.23 -11.05
CA GLU A 135 -3.67 4.51 -12.29
C GLU A 135 -2.30 4.95 -12.84
N LYS A 136 -1.45 3.99 -13.20
CA LYS A 136 -0.17 4.30 -13.84
C LYS A 136 -0.47 5.14 -15.06
N LYS A 137 -0.02 6.40 -15.07
CA LYS A 137 -0.21 7.29 -16.22
C LYS A 137 0.31 6.51 -17.43
N PRO A 138 -0.52 6.24 -18.47
CA PRO A 138 -0.01 5.58 -19.65
C PRO A 138 1.20 6.39 -20.08
N ALA A 139 2.32 5.72 -20.32
CA ALA A 139 3.52 6.37 -20.84
C ALA A 139 3.03 7.28 -21.96
N ALA A 140 3.12 8.59 -21.76
CA ALA A 140 2.74 9.52 -22.79
C ALA A 140 3.56 9.10 -24.01
N ASN A 141 2.90 8.59 -25.06
CA ASN A 141 3.55 8.25 -26.30
C ASN A 141 4.42 9.46 -26.64
N LYS A 142 5.74 9.29 -26.54
CA LYS A 142 6.70 10.31 -26.98
C LYS A 142 6.56 10.37 -28.50
N TRP A 143 5.70 11.30 -28.93
CA TRP A 143 5.72 12.05 -30.18
C TRP A 143 5.69 11.28 -31.51
N GLY A 144 4.83 11.78 -32.40
CA GLY A 144 5.01 11.59 -33.83
C GLY A 144 6.36 12.17 -34.29
N GLY A 145 6.91 11.57 -35.34
CA GLY A 145 8.06 12.10 -36.06
C GLY A 145 8.60 11.13 -37.10
N GLY A 146 8.36 11.43 -38.39
CA GLY A 146 9.05 10.89 -39.57
C GLY A 146 8.34 9.66 -40.19
N PHE A 147 7.91 9.65 -41.45
CA PHE A 147 8.30 10.39 -42.65
C PHE A 147 7.08 10.64 -43.55
#